data_AF-A0ABD3WZV1-F1
#
_entry.id   AF-A0ABD3WZV1-F1
#
_cell.length_a   1.000
_cell.length_b   1.000
_cell.length_c   1.000
_cell.angle_alpha   90.00
_cell.angle_beta   90.00
_cell.angle_gamma   90.00
#
_symmetry.space_group_name_H-M   'P 1'
#
loop_
_entity.id
_entity.type
_entity.pdbx_description
1 polymer ?
#
loop_
_entity_poly.entity_id
_entity_poly.type
_entity_poly.pdbx_seq_one_letter_code
_entity_poly.pdbx_strand_id
1 'polypeptide(L)'
;MQAVFIVTFIGFLAVAAGNPVCLCTKEYMPVCGLDGKTYGNQCEMECNGVKLNHTGPCETQKELECPCPRIYDPVCGTDHVTYANECIMKCSGVLMVHEGECKVKRSVDGCACPMIYMPVCGKDGHTYGNDCDMKCSGVEMAHEGLCRTTTSVEHACICAMEYKPVCGTDGHTYGNECALKCKGVALAHIGQCMVKRAAENVCICPFNYEPMCGKDGKTYGNMCAMTCSGAELSHEGECNESNIAVKETEDALCICTAIYQPVCGQDGQTYGNMCDMQCVGIKLDHTGPCETPKEQDCPCPRIYDPVCGSDHVTYANECVMTCRGVLMMHVGECKVKRSVDGCACPMIYMPVCGKDGHTYGNNCDMKCSGVELAYEGECKATTSFEHACICTMEYNPVCGTDGHTYGNECALKCKGVALAHTGQCRLKRAAENVCICPFNYEPMCGKDGNTYGNTCALKCSGVELAHEGECKATSSPEHVCICTMEYNPVCGTDGHTYGNPCALKCTGVALAHTGACMVKRSAENVCICPYNYEPMCGKDGNTYGNNCTLKCSGVVLAHEGECKESVSTIKETEEAPCICTFIYQPVCGQDGQTYGNMCNMECVHVKLAHMGECATTTVKPAK
;
A
#
# COMPACT_ATOMS: atom_id res chain seq x y z
N MET A 1 -63.02 39.45 71.28
CA MET A 1 -62.77 39.52 69.83
C MET A 1 -62.08 38.21 69.45
N GLN A 2 -62.80 37.07 69.46
CA GLN A 2 -63.48 36.37 68.34
C GLN A 2 -62.50 35.92 67.23
N ALA A 3 -62.34 34.65 66.82
CA ALA A 3 -63.04 33.36 67.04
C ALA A 3 -61.99 32.22 66.87
N VAL A 4 -61.86 31.19 67.73
CA VAL A 4 -62.67 29.97 68.01
C VAL A 4 -62.76 28.95 66.86
N PHE A 5 -62.24 27.75 67.18
CA PHE A 5 -62.31 26.43 66.51
C PHE A 5 -63.62 26.11 65.77
N ILE A 6 -63.57 25.26 64.74
CA ILE A 6 -64.52 24.14 64.52
C ILE A 6 -63.90 23.06 63.62
N VAL A 7 -64.26 21.82 63.98
CA VAL A 7 -63.84 20.52 63.47
C VAL A 7 -64.99 19.94 62.64
N THR A 8 -64.68 19.45 61.43
CA THR A 8 -65.25 18.28 60.71
C THR A 8 -66.68 18.19 60.13
N PHE A 9 -66.75 17.33 59.09
CA PHE A 9 -67.78 16.34 58.71
C PHE A 9 -68.76 16.65 57.54
N ILE A 10 -68.45 16.01 56.39
CA ILE A 10 -69.30 15.29 55.41
C ILE A 10 -70.44 16.02 54.66
N GLY A 11 -70.46 15.83 53.33
CA GLY A 11 -71.72 15.88 52.56
C GLY A 11 -71.55 15.88 51.03
N PHE A 12 -71.82 14.74 50.40
CA PHE A 12 -71.92 14.49 48.96
C PHE A 12 -72.66 15.56 48.14
N LEU A 13 -72.22 15.76 46.88
CA LEU A 13 -73.08 15.68 45.69
C LEU A 13 -72.22 15.57 44.42
N ALA A 14 -72.23 14.37 43.85
CA ALA A 14 -71.70 14.10 42.52
C ALA A 14 -72.60 14.77 41.47
N VAL A 15 -72.04 15.69 40.68
CA VAL A 15 -72.59 16.03 39.36
C VAL A 15 -71.68 15.36 38.35
N ALA A 16 -72.15 14.24 37.82
CA ALA A 16 -71.58 13.64 36.63
C ALA A 16 -71.79 14.61 35.46
N ALA A 17 -70.71 15.28 35.04
CA ALA A 17 -70.66 15.85 33.70
C ALA A 17 -70.47 14.67 32.75
N GLY A 18 -71.57 14.27 32.11
CA GLY A 18 -71.58 13.23 31.09
C GLY A 18 -70.59 13.53 29.97
N ASN A 19 -69.99 12.47 29.44
CA ASN A 19 -69.19 12.49 28.23
C ASN A 19 -69.89 13.31 27.13
N PRO A 20 -69.20 14.22 26.44
CA PRO A 20 -69.77 14.90 25.29
C PRO A 20 -70.19 13.86 24.25
N VAL A 21 -71.47 13.87 23.87
CA VAL A 21 -71.96 13.05 22.77
C VAL A 21 -71.28 13.55 21.51
N CYS A 22 -70.42 12.72 20.94
CA CYS A 22 -69.68 13.08 19.74
C CYS A 22 -70.57 12.96 18.50
N LEU A 23 -70.93 14.11 17.95
CA LEU A 23 -71.69 14.22 16.70
C LEU A 23 -70.71 14.45 15.54
N CYS A 24 -70.07 13.38 15.07
CA CYS A 24 -69.18 13.42 13.91
C CYS A 24 -69.90 12.95 12.64
N THR A 25 -69.55 13.55 11.50
CA THR A 25 -70.00 13.07 10.20
C THR A 25 -69.38 11.69 9.92
N LYS A 26 -70.08 10.83 9.19
CA LYS A 26 -69.59 9.49 8.78
C LYS A 26 -68.64 9.55 7.57
N GLU A 27 -68.02 10.70 7.32
CA GLU A 27 -67.11 10.89 6.21
C GLU A 27 -65.75 10.27 6.55
N TYR A 28 -65.20 9.47 5.63
CA TYR A 28 -63.94 8.76 5.85
C TYR A 28 -62.77 9.55 5.27
N MET A 29 -62.11 10.31 6.14
CA MET A 29 -60.86 11.03 5.89
C MET A 29 -59.88 10.65 7.01
N PRO A 30 -59.25 9.47 6.91
CA PRO A 30 -58.59 8.85 8.04
C PRO A 30 -57.45 9.71 8.57
N VAL A 31 -57.29 9.70 9.89
CA VAL A 31 -56.18 10.36 10.58
C VAL A 31 -55.51 9.40 11.56
N CYS A 32 -54.22 9.59 11.77
CA CYS A 32 -53.46 8.82 12.75
C CYS A 32 -53.35 9.62 14.04
N GLY A 33 -53.83 9.05 15.15
CA GLY A 33 -53.67 9.62 16.48
C GLY A 33 -52.27 9.40 17.04
N LEU A 34 -51.84 10.24 17.99
CA LEU A 34 -50.59 10.03 18.74
C LEU A 34 -50.59 8.72 19.57
N ASP A 35 -51.75 8.10 19.74
CA ASP A 35 -51.91 6.77 20.34
C ASP A 35 -51.63 5.63 19.35
N GLY A 36 -51.23 5.94 18.11
CA GLY A 36 -50.94 4.97 17.06
C GLY A 36 -52.18 4.30 16.46
N LYS A 37 -53.38 4.83 16.71
CA LYS A 37 -54.64 4.33 16.14
C LYS A 37 -55.16 5.21 15.01
N THR A 38 -55.68 4.56 13.98
CA THR A 38 -56.39 5.24 12.87
C THR A 38 -57.82 5.54 13.27
N TYR A 39 -58.25 6.79 13.11
CA TYR A 39 -59.62 7.24 13.29
C TYR A 39 -60.25 7.55 11.93
N GLY A 40 -61.58 7.38 11.78
CA GLY A 40 -62.26 7.56 10.50
C GLY A 40 -62.21 8.99 9.98
N ASN A 41 -62.16 9.96 10.90
CA ASN A 41 -61.87 11.36 10.61
C ASN A 41 -61.35 12.09 11.86
N GLN A 42 -60.91 13.33 11.68
CA GLN A 42 -60.35 14.14 12.76
C GLN A 42 -61.34 14.43 13.89
N CYS A 43 -62.64 14.60 13.58
CA CYS A 43 -63.68 14.76 14.60
C CYS A 43 -63.76 13.53 15.51
N GLU A 44 -63.75 12.32 14.93
CA GLU A 44 -63.76 11.06 15.71
C GLU A 44 -62.53 10.93 16.61
N MET A 45 -61.35 11.35 16.14
CA MET A 45 -60.12 11.33 16.94
C MET A 45 -60.17 12.30 18.12
N GLU A 46 -60.56 13.57 17.88
CA GLU A 46 -60.66 14.60 18.91
C GLU A 46 -61.75 14.26 19.94
N CYS A 47 -62.86 13.68 19.49
CA CYS A 47 -63.90 13.12 20.34
C CYS A 47 -63.36 12.09 21.34
N ASN A 48 -62.42 11.24 20.91
CA ASN A 48 -61.76 10.26 21.77
C ASN A 48 -60.64 10.88 22.64
N GLY A 49 -60.49 12.21 22.62
CA GLY A 49 -59.47 12.93 23.39
C GLY A 49 -58.05 12.72 22.86
N VAL A 50 -57.90 12.23 21.63
CA VAL A 50 -56.61 11.94 21.02
C VAL A 50 -56.20 13.10 20.12
N LYS A 51 -54.93 13.49 20.18
CA LYS A 51 -54.36 14.54 19.32
C LYS A 51 -53.84 13.94 18.02
N LEU A 52 -53.91 14.74 16.95
CA LEU A 52 -53.42 14.38 15.62
C LEU A 52 -51.91 14.13 15.65
N ASN A 53 -51.48 12.98 15.15
CA ASN A 53 -50.10 12.74 14.77
C ASN A 53 -49.87 13.23 13.34
N HIS A 54 -50.55 12.60 12.38
CA HIS A 54 -50.54 12.99 10.97
C HIS A 54 -51.87 12.67 10.30
N THR A 55 -52.12 13.27 9.14
CA THR A 55 -53.25 12.94 8.28
C THR A 55 -52.98 11.63 7.53
N GLY A 56 -54.02 10.85 7.25
CA GLY A 56 -53.91 9.48 6.73
C GLY A 56 -53.97 8.40 7.82
N PRO A 57 -54.19 7.13 7.46
CA PRO A 57 -54.22 6.03 8.42
C PRO A 57 -52.84 5.78 9.04
N CYS A 58 -52.78 5.35 10.29
CA CYS A 58 -51.53 4.86 10.89
C CYS A 58 -51.01 3.67 10.10
N GLU A 59 -49.72 3.68 9.82
CA GLU A 59 -49.05 2.59 9.09
C GLU A 59 -48.87 1.38 10.03
N THR A 60 -49.72 0.36 9.87
CA THR A 60 -49.44 -0.96 10.43
C THR A 60 -48.33 -1.60 9.61
N GLN A 61 -47.27 -2.06 10.28
CA GLN A 61 -46.09 -2.68 9.67
C GLN A 61 -46.47 -3.66 8.56
N LYS A 62 -46.17 -3.27 7.33
CA LYS A 62 -46.37 -4.05 6.12
C LYS A 62 -45.01 -4.63 5.75
N GLU A 63 -44.90 -5.95 5.76
CA GLU A 63 -43.74 -6.65 5.18
C GLU A 63 -43.56 -6.17 3.74
N LEU A 64 -42.44 -5.49 3.50
CA LEU A 64 -42.04 -4.99 2.20
C LEU A 64 -41.42 -6.18 1.46
N GLU A 65 -42.16 -6.79 0.53
CA GLU A 65 -41.54 -7.70 -0.43
C GLU A 65 -40.52 -6.89 -1.23
N CYS A 66 -39.25 -7.23 -1.02
CA CYS A 66 -38.13 -6.52 -1.56
C CYS A 66 -37.54 -7.27 -2.75
N PRO A 67 -37.76 -6.83 -4.02
CA PRO A 67 -37.22 -7.50 -5.19
C PRO A 67 -35.73 -7.18 -5.39
N CYS A 68 -34.88 -7.58 -4.45
CA CYS A 68 -33.43 -7.41 -4.55
C CYS A 68 -32.73 -8.67 -5.10
N PRO A 69 -31.67 -8.50 -5.92
CA PRO A 69 -30.86 -9.63 -6.36
C PRO A 69 -30.17 -10.29 -5.17
N ARG A 70 -30.08 -11.62 -5.16
CA ARG A 70 -29.41 -12.42 -4.11
C ARG A 70 -27.91 -12.50 -4.35
N ILE A 71 -27.26 -11.34 -4.46
CA ILE A 71 -25.80 -11.20 -4.62
C ILE A 71 -25.23 -10.81 -3.26
N TYR A 72 -24.14 -11.44 -2.84
CA TYR A 72 -23.47 -11.13 -1.58
C TYR A 72 -22.34 -10.13 -1.82
N ASP A 73 -22.59 -8.88 -1.48
CA ASP A 73 -21.66 -7.75 -1.52
C ASP A 73 -21.95 -6.85 -0.31
N PRO A 74 -21.44 -7.21 0.88
CA PRO A 74 -22.01 -6.76 2.14
C PRO A 74 -21.81 -5.27 2.37
N VAL A 75 -22.78 -4.63 3.02
CA VAL A 75 -22.70 -3.21 3.43
C VAL A 75 -23.13 -3.05 4.89
N CYS A 76 -22.59 -2.03 5.57
CA CYS A 76 -22.94 -1.73 6.95
C CYS A 76 -23.95 -0.57 7.00
N GLY A 77 -25.13 -0.83 7.56
CA GLY A 77 -26.19 0.16 7.71
C GLY A 77 -25.97 1.10 8.90
N THR A 78 -26.67 2.24 8.91
CA THR A 78 -26.69 3.20 10.04
C THR A 78 -27.23 2.62 11.33
N ASP A 79 -27.95 1.50 11.25
CA ASP A 79 -28.44 0.69 12.36
C ASP A 79 -27.40 -0.33 12.89
N HIS A 80 -26.20 -0.36 12.30
CA HIS A 80 -25.14 -1.33 12.57
C HIS A 80 -25.49 -2.78 12.25
N VAL A 81 -26.44 -2.99 11.32
CA VAL A 81 -26.74 -4.31 10.76
C VAL A 81 -25.98 -4.47 9.44
N THR A 82 -25.34 -5.63 9.27
CA THR A 82 -24.75 -6.04 7.99
C THR A 82 -25.86 -6.48 7.04
N TYR A 83 -25.97 -5.81 5.90
CA TYR A 83 -26.89 -6.19 4.83
C TYR A 83 -26.13 -6.92 3.73
N ALA A 84 -26.73 -7.97 3.17
CA ALA A 84 -26.08 -8.80 2.15
C ALA A 84 -25.74 -8.02 0.87
N ASN A 85 -26.45 -6.94 0.57
CA ASN A 85 -26.08 -5.94 -0.42
C ASN A 85 -26.80 -4.60 -0.18
N GLU A 86 -26.35 -3.56 -0.87
CA GLU A 86 -26.92 -2.21 -0.79
C GLU A 86 -28.42 -2.16 -1.12
N CYS A 87 -28.90 -2.99 -2.06
CA CYS A 87 -30.32 -3.04 -2.40
C CYS A 87 -31.15 -3.47 -1.18
N ILE A 88 -30.75 -4.55 -0.51
CA ILE A 88 -31.46 -5.07 0.67
C ILE A 88 -31.43 -4.06 1.82
N MET A 89 -30.33 -3.33 1.98
CA MET A 89 -30.20 -2.24 2.96
C MET A 89 -31.17 -1.08 2.68
N LYS A 90 -31.15 -0.52 1.45
CA LYS A 90 -32.04 0.57 1.05
C LYS A 90 -33.51 0.19 1.16
N CYS A 91 -33.83 -1.05 0.82
CA CYS A 91 -35.17 -1.59 0.90
C CYS A 91 -35.67 -1.75 2.34
N SER A 92 -34.75 -1.94 3.28
CA SER A 92 -35.03 -1.92 4.72
C SER A 92 -35.12 -0.49 5.28
N GLY A 93 -35.01 0.55 4.43
CA GLY A 93 -35.08 1.95 4.82
C GLY A 93 -33.84 2.47 5.55
N VAL A 94 -32.72 1.75 5.46
CA VAL A 94 -31.48 2.05 6.19
C VAL A 94 -30.45 2.67 5.24
N LEU A 95 -29.73 3.70 5.71
CA LEU A 95 -28.67 4.36 4.95
C LEU A 95 -27.34 3.63 5.14
N MET A 96 -26.46 3.71 4.13
CA MET A 96 -25.14 3.10 4.20
C MET A 96 -24.22 3.95 5.06
N VAL A 97 -23.48 3.30 5.97
CA VAL A 97 -22.36 3.91 6.69
C VAL A 97 -21.08 3.68 5.90
N HIS A 98 -20.79 2.43 5.56
CA HIS A 98 -19.64 2.05 4.74
C HIS A 98 -19.90 0.72 4.02
N GLU A 99 -19.12 0.46 2.97
CA GLU A 99 -19.07 -0.84 2.29
C GLU A 99 -18.36 -1.89 3.17
N GLY A 100 -18.80 -3.14 3.10
CA GLY A 100 -18.35 -4.25 3.96
C GLY A 100 -19.25 -4.52 5.17
N GLU A 101 -19.04 -5.65 5.85
CA GLU A 101 -19.83 -6.07 7.01
C GLU A 101 -19.64 -5.14 8.22
N CYS A 102 -20.69 -4.92 9.00
CA CYS A 102 -20.59 -4.24 10.29
C CYS A 102 -19.73 -5.07 11.26
N LYS A 103 -18.75 -4.41 11.88
CA LYS A 103 -17.91 -5.01 12.93
C LYS A 103 -18.72 -5.05 14.25
N VAL A 104 -18.91 -6.24 14.82
CA VAL A 104 -19.83 -6.55 15.95
C VAL A 104 -19.57 -5.69 17.20
N LYS A 105 -20.62 -5.22 17.88
CA LYS A 105 -20.59 -4.48 19.17
C LYS A 105 -20.82 -5.38 20.39
N ARG A 106 -20.05 -5.18 21.47
CA ARG A 106 -20.42 -5.25 22.92
C ARG A 106 -19.28 -4.61 23.76
N SER A 107 -19.47 -3.89 24.88
CA SER A 107 -20.66 -3.34 25.58
C SER A 107 -20.26 -2.48 26.82
N VAL A 108 -21.14 -1.53 27.20
CA VAL A 108 -21.36 -0.88 28.52
C VAL A 108 -20.35 0.15 29.05
N ASP A 109 -20.53 1.41 28.62
CA ASP A 109 -20.57 2.66 29.43
C ASP A 109 -20.21 3.85 28.54
N GLY A 110 -21.23 4.54 28.01
CA GLY A 110 -21.17 5.95 27.57
C GLY A 110 -20.19 6.39 26.47
N CYS A 111 -19.23 5.56 26.05
CA CYS A 111 -18.22 5.94 25.09
C CYS A 111 -18.34 5.18 23.79
N ALA A 112 -18.42 5.93 22.71
CA ALA A 112 -18.20 5.44 21.37
C ALA A 112 -16.77 5.79 20.96
N CYS A 113 -15.84 4.87 21.16
CA CYS A 113 -14.47 5.02 20.67
C CYS A 113 -14.28 4.24 19.36
N PRO A 114 -13.63 4.84 18.34
CA PRO A 114 -13.37 4.13 17.10
C PRO A 114 -12.49 2.91 17.40
N MET A 115 -12.76 1.78 16.74
CA MET A 115 -11.94 0.55 16.83
C MET A 115 -10.66 0.69 15.98
N ILE A 116 -10.00 1.84 16.09
CA ILE A 116 -8.72 2.13 15.46
C ILE A 116 -7.66 1.82 16.51
N TYR A 117 -6.83 0.81 16.26
CA TYR A 117 -5.77 0.44 17.18
C TYR A 117 -4.57 1.39 17.03
N MET A 118 -4.48 2.36 17.93
CA MET A 118 -3.37 3.29 18.11
C MET A 118 -3.03 3.32 19.60
N PRO A 119 -2.35 2.30 20.12
CA PRO A 119 -2.31 2.03 21.55
C PRO A 119 -1.73 3.23 22.31
N VAL A 120 -2.27 3.52 23.50
CA VAL A 120 -1.75 4.54 24.41
C VAL A 120 -1.57 3.94 25.80
N CYS A 121 -0.58 4.44 26.54
CA CYS A 121 -0.30 4.01 27.89
C CYS A 121 -0.93 4.99 28.87
N GLY A 122 -1.83 4.51 29.72
CA GLY A 122 -2.38 5.29 30.81
C GLY A 122 -1.39 5.47 31.96
N LYS A 123 -1.56 6.53 32.76
CA LYS A 123 -0.78 6.71 34.01
C LYS A 123 -1.02 5.62 35.05
N ASP A 124 -2.05 4.80 34.86
CA ASP A 124 -2.36 3.60 35.64
C ASP A 124 -1.51 2.37 35.23
N GLY A 125 -0.69 2.49 34.18
CA GLY A 125 0.15 1.40 33.68
C GLY A 125 -0.59 0.40 32.78
N HIS A 126 -1.83 0.68 32.40
CA HIS A 126 -2.60 -0.12 31.45
C HIS A 126 -2.52 0.43 30.03
N THR A 127 -2.37 -0.48 29.05
CA THR A 127 -2.47 -0.08 27.64
C THR A 127 -3.92 -0.08 27.19
N TYR A 128 -4.32 1.01 26.56
CA TYR A 128 -5.62 1.20 25.93
C TYR A 128 -5.47 1.13 24.41
N GLY A 129 -6.52 0.70 23.71
CA GLY A 129 -6.47 0.50 22.26
C GLY A 129 -6.30 1.80 21.47
N ASN A 130 -6.72 2.93 22.03
CA ASN A 130 -6.46 4.29 21.55
C ASN A 130 -6.73 5.36 22.61
N ASP A 131 -6.39 6.61 22.30
CA ASP A 131 -6.60 7.78 23.18
C ASP A 131 -8.06 7.95 23.61
N CYS A 132 -9.03 7.65 22.74
CA CYS A 132 -10.43 7.68 23.12
C CYS A 132 -10.76 6.60 24.16
N ASP A 133 -10.30 5.36 23.94
CA ASP A 133 -10.50 4.21 24.84
C ASP A 133 -9.93 4.47 26.25
N MET A 134 -8.77 5.12 26.32
CA MET A 134 -8.14 5.55 27.58
C MET A 134 -8.91 6.67 28.27
N LYS A 135 -9.25 7.75 27.55
CA LYS A 135 -10.04 8.87 28.10
C LYS A 135 -11.42 8.42 28.57
N CYS A 136 -12.01 7.48 27.84
CA CYS A 136 -13.27 6.86 28.20
C CYS A 136 -13.20 6.13 29.54
N SER A 137 -12.09 5.42 29.77
CA SER A 137 -11.82 4.74 31.02
C SER A 137 -11.47 5.72 32.16
N GLY A 138 -11.52 7.03 31.91
CA GLY A 138 -11.23 8.09 32.88
C GLY A 138 -9.74 8.22 33.22
N VAL A 139 -8.86 7.70 32.35
CA VAL A 139 -7.41 7.63 32.59
C VAL A 139 -6.68 8.70 31.78
N GLU A 140 -5.74 9.39 32.42
CA GLU A 140 -4.86 10.33 31.74
C GLU A 140 -3.71 9.62 31.02
N MET A 141 -3.34 10.12 29.85
CA MET A 141 -2.23 9.60 29.07
C MET A 141 -0.91 9.79 29.80
N ALA A 142 -0.17 8.71 29.98
CA ALA A 142 1.24 8.76 30.35
C ALA A 142 2.09 9.03 29.11
N HIS A 143 1.92 8.20 28.07
CA HIS A 143 2.57 8.35 26.78
C HIS A 143 1.80 7.59 25.69
N GLU A 144 2.04 7.91 24.43
CA GLU A 144 1.54 7.14 23.29
C GLU A 144 2.28 5.78 23.17
N GLY A 145 1.61 4.73 22.70
CA GLY A 145 2.11 3.36 22.63
C GLY A 145 1.68 2.45 23.81
N LEU A 146 2.08 1.17 23.77
CA LEU A 146 1.78 0.20 24.84
C LEU A 146 2.53 0.55 26.15
N CYS A 147 1.88 0.39 27.30
CA CYS A 147 2.55 0.36 28.60
C CYS A 147 3.49 -0.82 28.68
N ARG A 148 4.71 -0.58 29.21
CA ARG A 148 5.73 -1.62 29.36
C ARG A 148 5.61 -2.26 30.74
N THR A 149 5.46 -3.58 30.79
CA THR A 149 5.66 -4.32 32.04
C THR A 149 7.12 -4.19 32.45
N THR A 150 7.33 -3.78 33.69
CA THR A 150 8.61 -3.44 34.29
C THR A 150 9.67 -4.53 34.09
N THR A 151 10.65 -4.28 33.21
CA THR A 151 12.08 -4.39 33.52
C THR A 151 12.90 -3.79 32.36
N SER A 152 13.98 -3.11 32.75
CA SER A 152 15.04 -2.46 31.96
C SER A 152 14.74 -1.11 31.27
N VAL A 153 15.19 -0.08 31.98
CA VAL A 153 15.53 1.25 31.48
C VAL A 153 16.75 1.10 30.57
N GLU A 154 16.54 1.19 29.26
CA GLU A 154 17.49 1.72 28.29
C GLU A 154 16.71 2.07 27.02
N HIS A 155 16.95 3.28 26.50
CA HIS A 155 16.25 3.93 25.39
C HIS A 155 15.78 2.97 24.29
N ALA A 156 14.49 2.64 24.29
CA ALA A 156 13.88 1.84 23.23
C ALA A 156 13.14 2.77 22.28
N CYS A 157 13.81 3.15 21.19
CA CYS A 157 13.15 3.95 20.17
C CYS A 157 12.19 3.07 19.38
N ILE A 158 10.97 3.56 19.22
CA ILE A 158 9.95 2.92 18.42
C ILE A 158 10.02 3.56 17.04
N CYS A 159 10.53 2.79 16.08
CA CYS A 159 10.59 3.17 14.67
C CYS A 159 9.62 2.31 13.88
N ALA A 160 8.97 2.89 12.87
CA ALA A 160 8.16 2.12 11.94
C ALA A 160 9.02 0.99 11.33
N MET A 161 8.45 -0.20 11.12
CA MET A 161 9.12 -1.34 10.45
C MET A 161 9.24 -1.13 8.93
N GLU A 162 9.22 0.11 8.47
CA GLU A 162 9.39 0.45 7.06
C GLU A 162 10.87 0.37 6.70
N TYR A 163 11.19 -0.43 5.68
CA TYR A 163 12.57 -0.60 5.23
C TYR A 163 12.95 0.46 4.19
N LYS A 164 13.51 1.56 4.66
CA LYS A 164 14.06 2.69 3.87
C LYS A 164 15.50 2.94 4.34
N PRO A 165 16.45 2.07 3.94
CA PRO A 165 17.73 2.01 4.62
C PRO A 165 18.51 3.33 4.51
N VAL A 166 19.22 3.67 5.58
CA VAL A 166 20.12 4.83 5.63
C VAL A 166 21.48 4.42 6.18
N CYS A 167 22.53 5.12 5.78
CA CYS A 167 23.88 4.87 6.23
C CYS A 167 24.28 5.89 7.29
N GLY A 168 24.74 5.43 8.45
CA GLY A 168 25.27 6.29 9.49
C GLY A 168 26.72 6.72 9.24
N THR A 169 27.13 7.82 9.87
CA THR A 169 28.54 8.26 9.89
C THR A 169 29.48 7.25 10.58
N ASP A 170 28.91 6.29 11.31
CA ASP A 170 29.60 5.14 11.90
C ASP A 170 29.84 3.99 10.90
N GLY A 171 29.34 4.10 9.67
CA GLY A 171 29.46 3.07 8.64
C GLY A 171 28.48 1.89 8.80
N HIS A 172 27.47 2.02 9.67
CA HIS A 172 26.42 1.02 9.84
C HIS A 172 25.13 1.38 9.08
N THR A 173 24.55 0.36 8.43
CA THR A 173 23.24 0.47 7.78
C THR A 173 22.13 0.38 8.82
N TYR A 174 21.26 1.39 8.84
CA TYR A 174 20.05 1.42 9.66
C TYR A 174 18.83 1.18 8.78
N GLY A 175 17.84 0.45 9.29
CA GLY A 175 16.64 0.08 8.51
C GLY A 175 15.80 1.27 8.07
N ASN A 176 15.90 2.40 8.76
CA ASN A 176 15.35 3.69 8.39
C ASN A 176 15.98 4.84 9.19
N GLU A 177 15.66 6.08 8.81
CA GLU A 177 16.17 7.30 9.45
C GLU A 177 15.82 7.39 10.94
N CYS A 178 14.65 6.88 11.35
CA CYS A 178 14.30 6.79 12.75
C CYS A 178 15.26 5.87 13.52
N ALA A 179 15.59 4.69 12.96
CA ALA A 179 16.51 3.75 13.59
C ALA A 179 17.93 4.32 13.73
N LEU A 180 18.34 5.18 12.80
CA LEU A 180 19.61 5.93 12.85
C LEU A 180 19.60 7.02 13.94
N LYS A 181 18.57 7.89 13.96
CA LYS A 181 18.39 8.94 14.98
C LYS A 181 18.24 8.36 16.39
N CYS A 182 17.55 7.22 16.49
CA CYS A 182 17.40 6.46 17.72
C CYS A 182 18.74 6.11 18.37
N LYS A 183 19.69 5.69 17.54
CA LYS A 183 21.03 5.31 17.99
C LYS A 183 21.96 6.52 18.17
N GLY A 184 21.45 7.74 17.95
CA GLY A 184 22.20 8.98 18.10
C GLY A 184 23.29 9.16 17.03
N VAL A 185 23.17 8.47 15.88
CA VAL A 185 24.16 8.49 14.81
C VAL A 185 23.72 9.50 13.75
N ALA A 186 24.66 10.32 13.26
CA ALA A 186 24.38 11.26 12.19
C ALA A 186 24.23 10.54 10.84
N LEU A 187 23.35 11.05 9.99
CA LEU A 187 23.14 10.51 8.64
C LEU A 187 24.38 10.78 7.78
N ALA A 188 24.99 9.74 7.23
CA ALA A 188 26.04 9.88 6.21
C ALA A 188 25.43 10.04 4.82
N HIS A 189 24.57 9.11 4.41
CA HIS A 189 23.81 9.19 3.17
C HIS A 189 22.55 8.30 3.22
N ILE A 190 21.62 8.56 2.31
CA ILE A 190 20.42 7.72 2.12
C ILE A 190 20.83 6.42 1.38
N GLY A 191 20.28 5.28 1.79
CA GLY A 191 20.67 3.94 1.32
C GLY A 191 21.51 3.14 2.33
N GLN A 192 21.75 1.86 2.06
CA GLN A 192 22.58 1.02 2.94
C GLN A 192 24.06 1.44 2.91
N CYS A 193 24.76 1.32 4.05
CA CYS A 193 26.22 1.42 4.08
C CYS A 193 26.86 0.27 3.29
N MET A 194 27.89 0.60 2.52
CA MET A 194 28.67 -0.37 1.77
C MET A 194 29.78 -0.97 2.64
N VAL A 195 29.90 -2.30 2.65
CA VAL A 195 30.97 -3.02 3.38
C VAL A 195 32.32 -2.67 2.76
N LYS A 196 33.22 -2.06 3.54
CA LYS A 196 34.61 -1.89 3.14
C LYS A 196 35.31 -3.24 3.15
N ARG A 197 35.57 -3.83 1.96
CA ARG A 197 36.75 -4.69 1.81
C ARG A 197 37.94 -3.77 1.65
N ALA A 198 38.77 -3.72 2.69
CA ALA A 198 39.94 -2.86 2.82
C ALA A 198 41.12 -3.25 1.90
N ALA A 199 40.88 -3.55 0.62
CA ALA A 199 41.92 -4.06 -0.26
C ALA A 199 42.19 -3.24 -1.55
N GLU A 200 41.22 -2.58 -2.20
CA GLU A 200 41.49 -2.14 -3.59
C GLU A 200 40.90 -0.78 -4.05
N ASN A 201 40.32 0.07 -3.18
CA ASN A 201 39.71 1.35 -3.62
C ASN A 201 38.76 1.20 -4.84
N VAL A 202 38.03 0.09 -4.92
CA VAL A 202 37.03 -0.14 -5.97
C VAL A 202 35.66 0.17 -5.39
N CYS A 203 35.04 1.23 -5.89
CA CYS A 203 33.65 1.53 -5.56
C CYS A 203 32.73 0.79 -6.52
N ILE A 204 31.80 0.03 -5.95
CA ILE A 204 30.72 -0.58 -6.70
C ILE A 204 29.51 0.32 -6.51
N CYS A 205 29.24 1.15 -7.51
CA CYS A 205 28.06 1.99 -7.53
C CYS A 205 26.96 1.35 -8.39
N PRO A 206 25.68 1.49 -7.99
CA PRO A 206 24.57 1.11 -8.86
C PRO A 206 24.68 1.86 -10.20
N PHE A 207 24.23 1.24 -11.29
CA PHE A 207 24.22 1.83 -12.63
C PHE A 207 23.02 2.77 -12.86
N ASN A 208 22.38 3.28 -11.80
CA ASN A 208 21.32 4.27 -11.94
C ASN A 208 21.93 5.64 -12.31
N TYR A 209 21.33 6.30 -13.30
CA TYR A 209 21.79 7.60 -13.78
C TYR A 209 20.92 8.72 -13.18
N GLU A 210 21.44 9.31 -12.11
CA GLU A 210 20.92 10.49 -11.40
C GLU A 210 22.08 11.49 -11.30
N PRO A 211 22.33 12.28 -12.36
CA PRO A 211 23.56 13.03 -12.48
C PRO A 211 23.72 14.05 -11.37
N MET A 212 24.94 14.22 -10.88
CA MET A 212 25.30 15.23 -9.88
C MET A 212 26.57 15.95 -10.27
N CYS A 213 26.62 17.25 -10.05
CA CYS A 213 27.81 18.03 -10.29
C CYS A 213 28.59 18.18 -8.99
N GLY A 214 29.83 17.72 -8.98
CA GLY A 214 30.74 17.92 -7.85
C GLY A 214 31.31 19.35 -7.83
N LYS A 215 31.75 19.80 -6.66
CA LYS A 215 32.51 21.07 -6.51
C LYS A 215 33.83 21.07 -7.30
N ASP A 216 34.30 19.90 -7.72
CA ASP A 216 35.44 19.69 -8.61
C ASP A 216 35.08 19.89 -10.11
N GLY A 217 33.83 20.25 -10.42
CA GLY A 217 33.34 20.51 -11.77
C GLY A 217 33.09 19.24 -12.59
N LYS A 218 33.04 18.06 -11.96
CA LYS A 218 32.78 16.79 -12.64
C LYS A 218 31.35 16.30 -12.44
N THR A 219 30.75 15.80 -13.51
CA THR A 219 29.47 15.09 -13.47
C THR A 219 29.69 13.66 -13.00
N TYR A 220 29.00 13.28 -11.94
CA TYR A 220 28.93 11.92 -11.42
C TYR A 220 27.59 11.31 -11.77
N GLY A 221 27.59 10.04 -12.21
CA GLY A 221 26.36 9.38 -12.65
C GLY A 221 25.32 9.17 -11.53
N ASN A 222 25.74 9.21 -10.26
CA ASN A 222 24.86 9.20 -9.10
C ASN A 222 25.60 9.61 -7.80
N MET A 223 24.82 9.87 -6.75
CA MET A 223 25.08 9.53 -5.35
C MET A 223 26.49 9.03 -5.02
N CYS A 224 26.55 7.70 -5.19
CA CYS A 224 27.65 6.84 -4.85
C CYS A 224 28.91 7.18 -5.64
N ALA A 225 28.79 7.45 -6.95
CA ALA A 225 29.95 7.72 -7.79
C ALA A 225 30.70 8.99 -7.36
N MET A 226 29.97 10.01 -6.90
CA MET A 226 30.53 11.26 -6.38
C MET A 226 31.20 11.06 -5.03
N THR A 227 30.49 10.48 -4.05
CA THR A 227 31.03 10.27 -2.71
C THR A 227 32.21 9.29 -2.72
N CYS A 228 32.17 8.28 -3.60
CA CYS A 228 33.27 7.36 -3.84
C CYS A 228 34.54 8.10 -4.26
N SER A 229 34.39 9.08 -5.15
CA SER A 229 35.50 9.86 -5.69
C SER A 229 35.99 10.92 -4.70
N GLY A 230 35.37 11.03 -3.52
CA GLY A 230 35.67 12.03 -2.50
C GLY A 230 35.25 13.45 -2.89
N ALA A 231 34.36 13.60 -3.89
CA ALA A 231 33.87 14.89 -4.32
C ALA A 231 32.67 15.34 -3.46
N GLU A 232 32.66 16.63 -3.12
CA GLU A 232 31.53 17.27 -2.43
C GLU A 232 30.49 17.74 -3.46
N LEU A 233 29.20 17.63 -3.12
CA LEU A 233 28.12 18.09 -4.00
C LEU A 233 28.21 19.60 -4.23
N SER A 234 28.15 20.01 -5.50
CA SER A 234 27.87 21.39 -5.90
C SER A 234 26.36 21.57 -6.07
N HIS A 235 25.75 20.82 -6.98
CA HIS A 235 24.30 20.79 -7.22
C HIS A 235 23.88 19.47 -7.89
N GLU A 236 22.60 19.15 -7.81
CA GLU A 236 21.99 18.04 -8.55
C GLU A 236 21.89 18.37 -10.04
N GLY A 237 22.15 17.40 -10.92
CA GLY A 237 22.25 17.58 -12.37
C GLY A 237 23.68 17.44 -12.92
N GLU A 238 23.82 17.47 -14.25
CA GLU A 238 25.12 17.43 -14.91
C GLU A 238 25.83 18.79 -14.80
N CYS A 239 27.16 18.78 -14.68
CA CYS A 239 27.95 20.00 -14.82
C CYS A 239 27.87 20.51 -16.28
N ASN A 240 27.56 21.78 -16.46
CA ASN A 240 27.68 22.48 -17.74
C ASN A 240 28.64 23.67 -17.62
N GLU A 241 29.06 24.24 -18.75
CA GLU A 241 29.97 25.41 -18.77
C GLU A 241 29.39 26.66 -18.09
N SER A 242 28.08 26.71 -17.86
CA SER A 242 27.39 27.76 -17.07
C SER A 242 27.38 27.51 -15.56
N ASN A 243 27.74 26.32 -15.08
CA ASN A 243 27.68 25.92 -13.66
C ASN A 243 29.06 25.64 -13.04
N ILE A 244 30.15 25.99 -13.73
CA ILE A 244 31.51 25.97 -13.17
C ILE A 244 31.90 27.40 -12.80
N ALA A 245 31.85 27.67 -11.49
CA ALA A 245 32.25 28.89 -10.81
C ALA A 245 31.36 30.13 -11.03
N VAL A 246 30.30 30.24 -10.22
CA VAL A 246 29.78 31.55 -9.80
C VAL A 246 30.12 31.73 -8.32
N LYS A 247 30.98 32.71 -8.08
CA LYS A 247 31.32 33.29 -6.77
C LYS A 247 30.05 33.68 -6.02
N GLU A 248 30.15 33.62 -4.69
CA GLU A 248 29.27 34.28 -3.71
C GLU A 248 28.42 35.40 -4.32
N THR A 249 27.16 35.09 -4.60
CA THR A 249 26.08 36.06 -4.61
C THR A 249 24.85 35.36 -4.06
N GLU A 250 24.26 35.98 -3.05
CA GLU A 250 23.03 35.57 -2.41
C GLU A 250 21.91 35.55 -3.45
N ASP A 251 21.51 34.38 -3.92
CA ASP A 251 20.20 34.17 -4.52
C ASP A 251 19.82 32.71 -4.27
N ALA A 252 19.07 32.49 -3.19
CA ALA A 252 18.55 31.18 -2.83
C ALA A 252 17.55 30.75 -3.91
N LEU A 253 17.87 29.67 -4.63
CA LEU A 253 16.91 29.00 -5.50
C LEU A 253 15.81 28.40 -4.62
N CYS A 254 14.66 29.09 -4.54
CA CYS A 254 13.53 28.61 -3.76
C CYS A 254 12.76 27.53 -4.50
N ILE A 255 12.72 26.34 -3.91
CA ILE A 255 11.83 25.27 -4.35
C ILE A 255 10.81 25.05 -3.24
N CYS A 256 9.59 25.54 -3.46
CA CYS A 256 8.48 25.38 -2.52
C CYS A 256 7.43 24.40 -3.05
N THR A 257 6.89 23.59 -2.16
CA THR A 257 5.78 22.69 -2.50
C THR A 257 4.52 23.51 -2.79
N ALA A 258 3.73 23.14 -3.80
CA ALA A 258 2.46 23.81 -4.13
C ALA A 258 1.31 23.53 -3.12
N ILE A 259 1.63 23.17 -1.88
CA ILE A 259 0.65 22.92 -0.82
C ILE A 259 0.17 24.26 -0.28
N TYR A 260 -1.13 24.52 -0.38
CA TYR A 260 -1.73 25.78 0.07
C TYR A 260 -2.07 25.72 1.57
N GLN A 261 -1.30 26.43 2.39
CA GLN A 261 -1.48 26.64 3.83
C GLN A 261 -1.15 28.09 4.16
N PRO A 262 -2.09 29.03 3.97
CA PRO A 262 -1.77 30.43 3.87
C PRO A 262 -1.21 31.01 5.18
N VAL A 263 -0.24 31.91 5.04
CA VAL A 263 0.37 32.66 6.15
C VAL A 263 0.38 34.15 5.86
N CYS A 264 0.30 34.97 6.89
CA CYS A 264 0.40 36.42 6.78
C CYS A 264 1.83 36.85 7.11
N GLY A 265 2.47 37.57 6.19
CA GLY A 265 3.78 38.18 6.41
C GLY A 265 3.69 39.49 7.19
N GLN A 266 4.80 39.90 7.81
CA GLN A 266 4.92 41.21 8.47
C GLN A 266 4.76 42.40 7.53
N ASP A 267 4.82 42.16 6.22
CA ASP A 267 4.52 43.14 5.17
C ASP A 267 3.02 43.24 4.85
N GLY A 268 2.17 42.48 5.55
CA GLY A 268 0.73 42.47 5.35
C GLY A 268 0.28 41.71 4.10
N GLN A 269 1.17 40.93 3.47
CA GLN A 269 0.83 40.08 2.33
C GLN A 269 0.55 38.63 2.76
N THR A 270 -0.42 38.01 2.09
CA THR A 270 -0.72 36.58 2.29
C THR A 270 0.11 35.74 1.34
N TYR A 271 0.84 34.77 1.89
CA TYR A 271 1.64 33.81 1.13
C TYR A 271 0.95 32.46 1.07
N GLY A 272 1.17 31.71 -0.02
CA GLY A 272 0.53 30.41 -0.26
C GLY A 272 0.89 29.37 0.80
N ASN A 273 2.12 29.42 1.30
CA ASN A 273 2.58 28.66 2.46
C ASN A 273 3.79 29.33 3.12
N MET A 274 4.28 28.72 4.20
CA MET A 274 5.43 29.21 4.95
C MET A 274 6.75 29.22 4.14
N CYS A 275 6.91 28.28 3.19
CA CYS A 275 8.08 28.25 2.30
C CYS A 275 8.04 29.45 1.35
N ASP A 276 6.89 29.75 0.75
CA ASP A 276 6.73 30.89 -0.17
C ASP A 276 7.07 32.22 0.53
N MET A 277 6.66 32.38 1.80
CA MET A 277 6.97 33.54 2.62
C MET A 277 8.46 33.63 2.97
N GLN A 278 9.06 32.52 3.39
CA GLN A 278 10.49 32.47 3.75
C GLN A 278 11.40 32.64 2.55
N CYS A 279 10.97 32.15 1.38
CA CYS A 279 11.67 32.29 0.11
C CYS A 279 11.96 33.75 -0.22
N VAL A 280 10.95 34.61 -0.04
CA VAL A 280 11.09 36.05 -0.29
C VAL A 280 11.67 36.82 0.92
N GLY A 281 12.14 36.10 1.94
CA GLY A 281 12.78 36.68 3.13
C GLY A 281 11.83 37.42 4.08
N ILE A 282 10.53 37.18 3.99
CA ILE A 282 9.52 37.84 4.83
C ILE A 282 9.30 37.03 6.11
N LYS A 283 9.18 37.72 7.25
CA LYS A 283 8.91 37.10 8.55
C LYS A 283 7.42 36.88 8.74
N LEU A 284 7.07 35.80 9.42
CA LEU A 284 5.69 35.48 9.79
C LEU A 284 5.14 36.53 10.76
N ASP A 285 3.97 37.07 10.43
CA ASP A 285 3.14 37.83 11.36
C ASP A 285 2.22 36.87 12.14
N HIS A 286 1.32 36.19 11.42
CA HIS A 286 0.44 35.15 12.00
C HIS A 286 0.09 34.07 10.96
N THR A 287 -0.37 32.93 11.46
CA THR A 287 -0.85 31.81 10.62
C THR A 287 -2.25 32.11 10.09
N GLY A 288 -2.52 31.78 8.82
CA GLY A 288 -3.75 32.19 8.13
C GLY A 288 -3.51 33.38 7.18
N PRO A 289 -4.49 33.72 6.32
CA PRO A 289 -4.39 34.88 5.44
C PRO A 289 -4.47 36.19 6.24
N CYS A 290 -3.81 37.23 5.75
CA CYS A 290 -3.87 38.56 6.37
C CYS A 290 -5.30 39.09 6.42
N GLU A 291 -5.67 39.69 7.55
CA GLU A 291 -6.94 40.40 7.68
C GLU A 291 -6.92 41.66 6.78
N THR A 292 -7.79 41.71 5.77
CA THR A 292 -8.03 42.96 5.04
C THR A 292 -8.64 44.00 5.98
N PRO A 293 -8.33 45.31 5.84
CA PRO A 293 -8.89 46.33 6.71
C PRO A 293 -10.42 46.24 6.67
N LYS A 294 -11.03 46.15 7.86
CA LYS A 294 -12.47 46.03 8.08
C LYS A 294 -13.23 46.97 7.14
N GLU A 295 -13.93 46.39 6.16
CA GLU A 295 -14.92 47.13 5.40
C GLU A 295 -15.95 47.69 6.37
N GLN A 296 -16.27 48.97 6.13
CA GLN A 296 -17.29 49.71 6.86
C GLN A 296 -18.59 48.91 6.89
N ASP A 297 -19.04 48.59 8.09
CA ASP A 297 -20.23 47.76 8.33
C ASP A 297 -21.47 48.54 7.92
N CYS A 298 -21.91 48.34 6.68
CA CYS A 298 -23.08 49.02 6.10
C CYS A 298 -24.36 48.28 6.52
N PRO A 299 -25.24 48.87 7.34
CA PRO A 299 -26.49 48.26 7.78
C PRO A 299 -27.55 48.31 6.66
N CYS A 300 -27.26 47.68 5.54
CA CYS A 300 -28.16 47.62 4.38
C CYS A 300 -28.93 46.29 4.34
N PRO A 301 -30.19 46.30 3.90
CA PRO A 301 -30.94 45.07 3.70
C PRO A 301 -30.26 44.21 2.62
N ARG A 302 -30.22 42.89 2.83
CA ARG A 302 -29.64 41.92 1.89
C ARG A 302 -30.61 41.60 0.75
N ILE A 303 -31.09 42.64 0.07
CA ILE A 303 -31.96 42.57 -1.11
C ILE A 303 -31.09 42.81 -2.34
N TYR A 304 -31.24 42.01 -3.38
CA TYR A 304 -30.43 42.11 -4.59
C TYR A 304 -31.23 42.79 -5.71
N ASP A 305 -31.08 44.11 -5.80
CA ASP A 305 -31.64 45.00 -6.83
C ASP A 305 -30.49 45.82 -7.42
N PRO A 306 -29.74 45.26 -8.38
CA PRO A 306 -28.41 45.76 -8.71
C PRO A 306 -28.43 47.15 -9.32
N VAL A 307 -27.40 47.92 -9.02
CA VAL A 307 -27.22 49.30 -9.50
C VAL A 307 -25.76 49.53 -9.87
N CYS A 308 -25.52 50.36 -10.90
CA CYS A 308 -24.19 50.68 -11.35
C CYS A 308 -23.72 51.99 -10.73
N GLY A 309 -22.58 51.96 -10.02
CA GLY A 309 -21.97 53.15 -9.42
C GLY A 309 -21.21 54.01 -10.44
N SER A 310 -20.94 55.26 -10.07
CA SER A 310 -20.13 56.21 -10.84
C SER A 310 -18.66 55.77 -11.00
N ASP A 311 -18.22 54.83 -10.16
CA ASP A 311 -16.93 54.14 -10.19
C ASP A 311 -16.92 52.91 -11.12
N HIS A 312 -18.03 52.64 -11.83
CA HIS A 312 -18.24 51.47 -12.68
C HIS A 312 -18.25 50.12 -11.93
N VAL A 313 -18.55 50.13 -10.63
CA VAL A 313 -18.76 48.92 -9.83
C VAL A 313 -20.25 48.64 -9.68
N THR A 314 -20.65 47.38 -9.84
CA THR A 314 -22.03 46.92 -9.56
C THR A 314 -22.21 46.74 -8.07
N TYR A 315 -23.20 47.41 -7.49
CA TYR A 315 -23.58 47.27 -6.10
C TYR A 315 -24.87 46.44 -5.97
N ALA A 316 -24.95 45.61 -4.93
CA ALA A 316 -26.08 44.71 -4.70
C ALA A 316 -27.43 45.44 -4.60
N ASN A 317 -27.41 46.67 -4.07
CA ASN A 317 -28.52 47.60 -4.09
C ASN A 317 -28.02 49.04 -3.87
N GLU A 318 -28.92 50.01 -4.05
CA GLU A 318 -28.64 51.43 -3.86
C GLU A 318 -28.13 51.78 -2.46
N CYS A 319 -28.61 51.10 -1.40
CA CYS A 319 -28.13 51.31 -0.04
C CYS A 319 -26.65 50.96 0.10
N VAL A 320 -26.22 49.81 -0.46
CA VAL A 320 -24.81 49.39 -0.39
C VAL A 320 -23.91 50.37 -1.15
N MET A 321 -24.37 50.89 -2.30
CA MET A 321 -23.64 51.90 -3.07
C MET A 321 -23.49 53.23 -2.31
N THR A 322 -24.59 53.78 -1.81
CA THR A 322 -24.59 55.07 -1.10
C THR A 322 -23.88 55.00 0.24
N CYS A 323 -23.99 53.87 0.95
CA CYS A 323 -23.23 53.64 2.19
C CYS A 323 -21.72 53.66 1.94
N ARG A 324 -21.28 53.22 0.77
CA ARG A 324 -19.88 53.30 0.30
C ARG A 324 -19.52 54.65 -0.33
N GLY A 325 -20.43 55.63 -0.30
CA GLY A 325 -20.19 57.00 -0.79
C GLY A 325 -20.14 57.14 -2.31
N VAL A 326 -20.67 56.18 -3.06
CA VAL A 326 -20.65 56.17 -4.54
C VAL A 326 -21.99 56.65 -5.08
N LEU A 327 -21.96 57.45 -6.15
CA LEU A 327 -23.16 57.99 -6.81
C LEU A 327 -23.69 57.02 -7.85
N MET A 328 -25.02 56.91 -8.01
CA MET A 328 -25.63 56.01 -9.00
C MET A 328 -25.43 56.56 -10.41
N MET A 329 -24.87 55.74 -11.30
CA MET A 329 -24.78 56.01 -12.73
C MET A 329 -26.07 55.60 -13.44
N HIS A 330 -26.53 54.37 -13.24
CA HIS A 330 -27.82 53.88 -13.74
C HIS A 330 -28.30 52.69 -12.91
N VAL A 331 -29.60 52.40 -12.99
CA VAL A 331 -30.21 51.19 -12.42
C VAL A 331 -29.78 49.97 -13.24
N GLY A 332 -29.56 48.83 -12.59
CA GLY A 332 -29.00 47.61 -13.19
C GLY A 332 -27.49 47.51 -13.03
N GLU A 333 -26.94 46.33 -13.29
CA GLU A 333 -25.50 46.06 -13.19
C GLU A 333 -24.67 46.92 -14.14
N CYS A 334 -23.45 47.32 -13.71
CA CYS A 334 -22.51 47.96 -14.61
C CYS A 334 -22.18 47.05 -15.78
N LYS A 335 -22.39 47.56 -16.98
CA LYS A 335 -21.88 46.93 -18.19
C LYS A 335 -20.37 47.14 -18.20
N VAL A 336 -19.60 46.08 -17.95
CA VAL A 336 -18.13 46.09 -18.00
C VAL A 336 -17.71 46.79 -19.29
N LYS A 337 -16.78 47.75 -19.21
CA LYS A 337 -16.16 48.38 -20.38
C LYS A 337 -15.51 47.28 -21.23
N ARG A 338 -16.27 46.75 -22.19
CA ARG A 338 -15.73 46.00 -23.31
C ARG A 338 -15.44 47.01 -24.40
N SER A 339 -14.17 47.08 -24.73
CA SER A 339 -13.66 47.71 -25.94
C SER A 339 -14.50 47.27 -27.14
N VAL A 340 -14.82 48.28 -27.95
CA VAL A 340 -15.28 48.26 -29.34
C VAL A 340 -15.11 46.88 -30.01
N ASP A 341 -16.25 46.33 -30.44
CA ASP A 341 -16.47 45.15 -31.30
C ASP A 341 -17.15 43.92 -30.65
N GLY A 342 -18.46 44.06 -30.44
CA GLY A 342 -19.44 43.13 -31.04
C GLY A 342 -19.54 41.66 -30.62
N CYS A 343 -18.77 41.13 -29.66
CA CYS A 343 -18.86 39.70 -29.34
C CYS A 343 -19.31 39.36 -27.93
N ALA A 344 -20.30 38.49 -27.86
CA ALA A 344 -20.67 37.73 -26.67
C ALA A 344 -20.30 36.27 -26.90
N CYS A 345 -19.27 35.79 -26.19
CA CYS A 345 -18.84 34.40 -26.24
C CYS A 345 -19.14 33.69 -24.93
N PRO A 346 -19.67 32.45 -24.95
CA PRO A 346 -19.84 31.65 -23.74
C PRO A 346 -18.51 31.46 -23.03
N MET A 347 -18.53 31.45 -21.69
CA MET A 347 -17.36 31.13 -20.85
C MET A 347 -17.15 29.60 -20.77
N ILE A 348 -17.15 28.93 -21.92
CA ILE A 348 -16.90 27.50 -22.03
C ILE A 348 -15.46 27.32 -22.50
N TYR A 349 -14.64 26.64 -21.72
CA TYR A 349 -13.23 26.43 -22.04
C TYR A 349 -13.06 25.21 -22.96
N MET A 350 -12.83 25.47 -24.25
CA MET A 350 -12.49 24.50 -25.29
C MET A 350 -11.40 25.15 -26.16
N PRO A 351 -10.14 25.12 -25.69
CA PRO A 351 -9.13 26.03 -26.20
C PRO A 351 -8.84 25.79 -27.68
N VAL A 352 -8.56 26.88 -28.38
CA VAL A 352 -8.13 26.85 -29.79
C VAL A 352 -6.89 27.72 -29.97
N CYS A 353 -6.01 27.33 -30.89
CA CYS A 353 -4.85 28.12 -31.24
C CYS A 353 -5.18 28.96 -32.48
N GLY A 354 -5.04 30.28 -32.37
CA GLY A 354 -5.17 31.20 -33.51
C GLY A 354 -3.94 31.15 -34.42
N LYS A 355 -4.09 31.54 -35.68
CA LYS A 355 -2.96 31.70 -36.63
C LYS A 355 -1.94 32.76 -36.20
N ASP A 356 -2.31 33.62 -35.26
CA ASP A 356 -1.44 34.59 -34.60
C ASP A 356 -0.58 33.99 -33.48
N GLY A 357 -0.77 32.71 -33.15
CA GLY A 357 -0.03 32.01 -32.11
C GLY A 357 -0.57 32.24 -30.70
N HIS A 358 -1.75 32.84 -30.55
CA HIS A 358 -2.42 33.02 -29.27
C HIS A 358 -3.46 31.93 -29.00
N THR A 359 -3.48 31.45 -27.75
CA THR A 359 -4.51 30.51 -27.27
C THR A 359 -5.77 31.29 -26.89
N TYR A 360 -6.91 30.91 -27.44
CA TYR A 360 -8.23 31.46 -27.12
C TYR A 360 -9.05 30.48 -26.32
N GLY A 361 -9.92 30.97 -25.43
CA GLY A 361 -10.70 30.12 -24.54
C GLY A 361 -11.70 29.22 -25.28
N ASN A 362 -12.18 29.65 -26.44
CA ASN A 362 -12.94 28.85 -27.39
C ASN A 362 -12.97 29.49 -28.79
N ASN A 363 -13.57 28.79 -29.75
CA ASN A 363 -13.69 29.24 -31.14
C ASN A 363 -14.50 30.55 -31.30
N CYS A 364 -15.45 30.84 -30.40
CA CYS A 364 -16.15 32.12 -30.42
C CYS A 364 -15.20 33.25 -30.05
N ASP A 365 -14.42 33.06 -28.97
CA ASP A 365 -13.44 34.03 -28.47
C ASP A 365 -12.38 34.36 -29.54
N MET A 366 -11.87 33.35 -30.24
CA MET A 366 -10.94 33.52 -31.37
C MET A 366 -11.54 34.28 -32.56
N LYS A 367 -12.73 33.86 -33.03
CA LYS A 367 -13.42 34.55 -34.14
C LYS A 367 -13.78 35.98 -33.77
N CYS A 368 -14.09 36.21 -32.50
CA CYS A 368 -14.35 37.53 -32.00
C CYS A 368 -13.15 38.45 -32.14
N SER A 369 -11.97 37.95 -31.80
CA SER A 369 -10.72 38.68 -32.01
C SER A 369 -10.32 38.82 -33.49
N GLY A 370 -11.18 38.38 -34.43
CA GLY A 370 -10.92 38.44 -35.87
C GLY A 370 -9.82 37.48 -36.32
N VAL A 371 -9.49 36.48 -35.51
CA VAL A 371 -8.39 35.55 -35.76
C VAL A 371 -8.93 34.25 -36.34
N GLU A 372 -8.23 33.73 -37.35
CA GLU A 372 -8.55 32.43 -37.94
C GLU A 372 -7.94 31.28 -37.14
N LEU A 373 -8.64 30.15 -37.10
CA LEU A 373 -8.18 28.93 -36.44
C LEU A 373 -6.90 28.41 -37.10
N ALA A 374 -5.85 28.22 -36.30
CA ALA A 374 -4.70 27.41 -36.69
C ALA A 374 -5.00 25.93 -36.46
N TYR A 375 -5.33 25.55 -35.22
CA TYR A 375 -5.71 24.19 -34.83
C TYR A 375 -6.48 24.18 -33.50
N GLU A 376 -7.22 23.10 -33.23
CA GLU A 376 -7.92 22.88 -31.95
C GLU A 376 -6.93 22.50 -30.84
N GLY A 377 -7.15 23.01 -29.63
CA GLY A 377 -6.24 22.91 -28.48
C GLY A 377 -5.46 24.20 -28.22
N GLU A 378 -4.76 24.25 -27.09
CA GLU A 378 -3.91 25.38 -26.74
C GLU A 378 -2.70 25.51 -27.67
N CYS A 379 -2.24 26.73 -27.93
CA CYS A 379 -1.01 26.95 -28.67
C CYS A 379 0.17 26.31 -27.93
N LYS A 380 0.88 25.42 -28.61
CA LYS A 380 2.12 24.85 -28.10
C LYS A 380 3.19 25.93 -28.15
N ALA A 381 3.87 26.17 -27.03
CA ALA A 381 4.98 27.10 -26.97
C ALA A 381 6.12 26.59 -27.86
N THR A 382 6.28 27.20 -29.03
CA THR A 382 7.48 27.00 -29.84
C THR A 382 7.95 28.33 -30.39
N THR A 383 9.13 28.70 -29.90
CA THR A 383 10.16 29.39 -30.68
C THR A 383 10.10 29.00 -32.16
N SER A 384 10.17 30.04 -32.99
CA SER A 384 10.33 30.02 -34.45
C SER A 384 9.17 29.47 -35.28
N PHE A 385 8.53 30.40 -36.00
CA PHE A 385 7.71 30.18 -37.18
C PHE A 385 8.51 29.46 -38.27
N GLU A 386 8.23 28.18 -38.49
CA GLU A 386 8.37 27.56 -39.80
C GLU A 386 7.38 26.40 -39.92
N HIS A 387 6.33 26.60 -40.73
CA HIS A 387 5.42 25.60 -41.29
C HIS A 387 5.06 24.42 -40.37
N ALA A 388 4.04 24.61 -39.52
CA ALA A 388 3.41 23.50 -38.81
C ALA A 388 2.66 22.59 -39.80
N CYS A 389 3.37 21.60 -40.32
CA CYS A 389 2.76 20.57 -41.15
C CYS A 389 1.97 19.59 -40.30
N ILE A 390 0.66 19.76 -40.30
CA ILE A 390 -0.24 18.79 -39.68
C ILE A 390 -0.49 17.70 -40.72
N CYS A 391 0.20 16.57 -40.57
CA CYS A 391 -0.02 15.37 -41.38
C CYS A 391 -0.70 14.30 -40.54
N THR A 392 -1.62 13.56 -41.14
CA THR A 392 -2.16 12.36 -40.50
C THR A 392 -1.01 11.38 -40.25
N MET A 393 -1.05 10.64 -39.14
CA MET A 393 -0.07 9.58 -38.84
C MET A 393 -0.28 8.32 -39.69
N GLU A 394 -0.99 8.44 -40.82
CA GLU A 394 -1.19 7.35 -41.76
C GLU A 394 0.12 7.06 -42.49
N TYR A 395 0.56 5.80 -42.46
CA TYR A 395 1.82 5.39 -43.05
C TYR A 395 1.61 4.85 -44.48
N ASN A 396 1.70 5.73 -45.46
CA ASN A 396 1.64 5.44 -46.90
C ASN A 396 2.91 5.99 -47.57
N PRO A 397 4.06 5.32 -47.42
CA PRO A 397 5.35 5.95 -47.65
C PRO A 397 5.56 6.32 -49.11
N VAL A 398 6.25 7.45 -49.32
CA VAL A 398 6.62 7.97 -50.63
C VAL A 398 8.10 8.32 -50.69
N CYS A 399 8.70 8.23 -51.88
CA CYS A 399 10.08 8.61 -52.10
C CYS A 399 10.14 10.03 -52.66
N GLY A 400 10.90 10.91 -52.02
CA GLY A 400 11.20 12.25 -52.53
C GLY A 400 12.27 12.23 -53.62
N THR A 401 12.31 13.28 -54.44
CA THR A 401 13.37 13.50 -55.43
C THR A 401 14.75 13.71 -54.80
N ASP A 402 14.79 13.99 -53.50
CA ASP A 402 16.00 14.07 -52.69
C ASP A 402 16.54 12.70 -52.22
N GLY A 403 15.82 11.61 -52.52
CA GLY A 403 16.20 10.26 -52.11
C GLY A 403 15.79 9.90 -50.69
N HIS A 404 15.01 10.75 -50.00
CA HIS A 404 14.47 10.47 -48.67
C HIS A 404 13.06 9.89 -48.73
N THR A 405 12.79 8.93 -47.84
CA THR A 405 11.47 8.33 -47.66
C THR A 405 10.65 9.16 -46.68
N TYR A 406 9.45 9.55 -47.06
CA TYR A 406 8.50 10.28 -46.24
C TYR A 406 7.34 9.38 -45.84
N GLY A 407 6.86 9.50 -44.59
CA GLY A 407 5.83 8.61 -44.04
C GLY A 407 4.51 8.63 -44.81
N ASN A 408 4.20 9.76 -45.45
CA ASN A 408 3.12 9.90 -46.42
C ASN A 408 3.37 11.10 -47.33
N GLU A 409 2.52 11.27 -48.34
CA GLU A 409 2.59 12.39 -49.28
C GLU A 409 2.44 13.76 -48.60
N CYS A 410 1.70 13.85 -47.48
CA CYS A 410 1.63 15.07 -46.70
C CYS A 410 3.00 15.42 -46.10
N ALA A 411 3.68 14.46 -45.48
CA ALA A 411 5.01 14.66 -44.90
C ALA A 411 6.07 15.06 -45.95
N LEU A 412 5.94 14.55 -47.17
CA LEU A 412 6.75 14.93 -48.33
C LEU A 412 6.50 16.40 -48.74
N LYS A 413 5.22 16.77 -48.96
CA LYS A 413 4.84 18.14 -49.34
C LYS A 413 5.16 19.17 -48.25
N CYS A 414 5.00 18.76 -46.99
CA CYS A 414 5.38 19.53 -45.82
C CYS A 414 6.84 19.98 -45.88
N LYS A 415 7.73 19.06 -46.24
CA LYS A 415 9.16 19.33 -46.37
C LYS A 415 9.52 19.99 -47.71
N GLY A 416 8.53 20.31 -48.54
CA GLY A 416 8.73 20.99 -49.82
C GLY A 416 9.43 20.14 -50.88
N VAL A 417 9.42 18.81 -50.74
CA VAL A 417 10.14 17.90 -51.65
C VAL A 417 9.19 17.33 -52.69
N ALA A 418 9.62 17.25 -53.95
CA ALA A 418 8.80 16.66 -55.01
C ALA A 418 8.77 15.13 -54.93
N LEU A 419 7.66 14.51 -55.34
CA LEU A 419 7.51 13.05 -55.36
C LEU A 419 8.37 12.45 -56.47
N ALA A 420 9.32 11.56 -56.13
CA ALA A 420 10.06 10.75 -57.09
C ALA A 420 9.23 9.54 -57.54
N HIS A 421 8.77 8.74 -56.59
CA HIS A 421 7.87 7.61 -56.86
C HIS A 421 7.09 7.21 -55.58
N THR A 422 5.97 6.53 -55.75
CA THR A 422 5.20 5.95 -54.64
C THR A 422 5.98 4.80 -53.99
N GLY A 423 5.84 4.62 -52.68
CA GLY A 423 6.65 3.69 -51.90
C GLY A 423 7.97 4.31 -51.42
N GLN A 424 8.64 3.65 -50.48
CA GLN A 424 9.90 4.11 -49.90
C GLN A 424 11.03 4.21 -50.93
N CYS A 425 11.93 5.18 -50.77
CA CYS A 425 13.09 5.32 -51.65
C CYS A 425 13.95 4.07 -51.68
N ARG A 426 14.31 3.66 -52.90
CA ARG A 426 15.27 2.58 -53.12
C ARG A 426 16.67 3.15 -52.99
N LEU A 427 17.36 2.87 -51.88
CA LEU A 427 18.76 3.22 -51.67
C LEU A 427 19.61 2.74 -52.87
N LYS A 428 20.22 3.68 -53.60
CA LYS A 428 21.29 3.42 -54.59
C LYS A 428 22.65 3.65 -53.88
N ARG A 429 23.10 2.76 -52.99
CA ARG A 429 23.95 1.54 -53.15
C ARG A 429 25.47 1.76 -53.08
N ALA A 430 26.07 1.32 -51.97
CA ALA A 430 27.23 0.42 -51.91
C ALA A 430 27.18 -0.33 -50.55
N ALA A 431 27.51 -1.62 -50.54
CA ALA A 431 27.35 -2.60 -49.45
C ALA A 431 27.89 -2.10 -48.08
N GLU A 432 27.30 -2.39 -46.92
CA GLU A 432 26.98 -3.72 -46.37
C GLU A 432 25.70 -3.70 -45.49
N ASN A 433 24.86 -4.73 -45.66
CA ASN A 433 23.83 -5.26 -44.76
C ASN A 433 23.24 -4.34 -43.66
N VAL A 434 22.39 -3.38 -44.04
CA VAL A 434 21.38 -2.86 -43.11
C VAL A 434 20.13 -3.71 -43.24
N CYS A 435 19.85 -4.51 -42.24
CA CYS A 435 18.66 -5.33 -42.21
C CYS A 435 17.54 -4.65 -41.44
N ILE A 436 16.43 -4.49 -42.11
CA ILE A 436 15.18 -4.07 -41.50
C ILE A 436 14.36 -5.34 -41.30
N CYS A 437 14.22 -5.77 -40.04
CA CYS A 437 13.43 -6.93 -39.68
C CYS A 437 12.20 -6.53 -38.86
N PRO A 438 11.04 -7.16 -39.09
CA PRO A 438 9.88 -6.96 -38.24
C PRO A 438 10.19 -7.33 -36.78
N PHE A 439 9.51 -6.71 -35.82
CA PHE A 439 9.69 -6.95 -34.38
C PHE A 439 8.87 -8.15 -33.84
N ASN A 440 8.41 -9.05 -34.70
CA ASN A 440 7.71 -10.25 -34.26
C ASN A 440 8.70 -11.21 -33.60
N TYR A 441 8.33 -11.75 -32.44
CA TYR A 441 9.16 -12.66 -31.66
C TYR A 441 8.82 -14.11 -31.96
N GLU A 442 9.60 -14.71 -32.87
CA GLU A 442 9.59 -16.13 -33.27
C GLU A 442 11.04 -16.63 -33.20
N PRO A 443 11.57 -16.92 -32.00
CA PRO A 443 13.00 -16.99 -31.80
C PRO A 443 13.65 -18.11 -32.61
N MET A 444 14.86 -17.85 -33.11
CA MET A 444 15.66 -18.79 -33.90
C MET A 444 17.07 -18.86 -33.33
N CYS A 445 17.62 -20.06 -33.18
CA CYS A 445 18.97 -20.24 -32.68
C CYS A 445 19.96 -20.31 -33.83
N GLY A 446 20.92 -19.39 -33.87
CA GLY A 446 22.02 -19.44 -34.84
C GLY A 446 23.10 -20.46 -34.45
N LYS A 447 23.86 -20.95 -35.43
CA LYS A 447 25.05 -21.80 -35.16
C LYS A 447 26.16 -21.09 -34.37
N ASP A 448 26.07 -19.77 -34.24
CA ASP A 448 26.93 -18.93 -33.39
C ASP A 448 26.51 -18.95 -31.90
N GLY A 449 25.42 -19.63 -31.54
CA GLY A 449 24.89 -19.70 -30.17
C GLY A 449 24.06 -18.50 -29.75
N ASN A 450 23.75 -17.57 -30.67
CA ASN A 450 22.92 -16.40 -30.40
C ASN A 450 21.46 -16.63 -30.77
N THR A 451 20.55 -16.19 -29.89
CA THR A 451 19.10 -16.17 -30.17
C THR A 451 18.75 -14.95 -31.03
N TYR A 452 18.15 -15.19 -32.18
CA TYR A 452 17.63 -14.17 -33.08
C TYR A 452 16.12 -14.06 -32.93
N GLY A 453 15.59 -12.84 -32.82
CA GLY A 453 14.15 -12.62 -32.55
C GLY A 453 13.20 -13.19 -33.61
N ASN A 454 13.68 -13.39 -34.85
CA ASN A 454 12.95 -14.07 -35.92
C ASN A 454 13.87 -14.51 -37.07
N THR A 455 13.29 -15.19 -38.05
CA THR A 455 13.98 -15.67 -39.26
C THR A 455 14.64 -14.55 -40.08
N CYS A 456 14.07 -13.34 -40.09
CA CYS A 456 14.69 -12.19 -40.74
C CYS A 456 15.97 -11.77 -40.01
N ALA A 457 15.90 -11.63 -38.68
CA ALA A 457 17.04 -11.23 -37.87
C ALA A 457 18.22 -12.21 -37.98
N LEU A 458 17.94 -13.52 -38.09
CA LEU A 458 18.95 -14.55 -38.32
C LEU A 458 19.57 -14.47 -39.73
N LYS A 459 18.74 -14.38 -40.79
CA LYS A 459 19.24 -14.28 -42.16
C LYS A 459 20.02 -12.98 -42.39
N CYS A 460 19.61 -11.92 -41.70
CA CYS A 460 20.29 -10.65 -41.69
C CYS A 460 21.73 -10.75 -41.20
N SER A 461 21.94 -11.43 -40.07
CA SER A 461 23.28 -11.56 -39.48
C SER A 461 24.19 -12.48 -40.29
N GLY A 462 23.67 -13.12 -41.34
CA GLY A 462 24.41 -14.08 -42.17
C GLY A 462 24.72 -15.38 -41.43
N VAL A 463 24.07 -15.65 -40.30
CA VAL A 463 24.29 -16.84 -39.48
C VAL A 463 23.35 -17.95 -39.93
N GLU A 464 23.90 -19.15 -40.12
CA GLU A 464 23.10 -20.32 -40.43
C GLU A 464 22.26 -20.75 -39.23
N LEU A 465 21.02 -21.16 -39.50
CA LEU A 465 20.12 -21.71 -38.48
C LEU A 465 20.71 -23.00 -37.88
N ALA A 466 20.79 -23.06 -36.56
CA ALA A 466 21.02 -24.28 -35.82
C ALA A 466 19.71 -25.03 -35.60
N HIS A 467 18.72 -24.39 -34.98
CA HIS A 467 17.36 -24.91 -34.81
C HIS A 467 16.36 -23.77 -34.55
N GLU A 468 15.07 -24.03 -34.78
CA GLU A 468 13.98 -23.12 -34.40
C GLU A 468 13.85 -23.03 -32.88
N GLY A 469 13.50 -21.87 -32.33
CA GLY A 469 13.48 -21.56 -30.89
C GLY A 469 14.73 -20.80 -30.39
N GLU A 470 14.70 -20.35 -29.14
CA GLU A 470 15.83 -19.63 -28.52
C GLU A 470 17.07 -20.53 -28.37
N CYS A 471 18.26 -19.96 -28.56
CA CYS A 471 19.49 -20.62 -28.16
C CYS A 471 19.49 -20.80 -26.65
N LYS A 472 19.72 -22.05 -26.23
CA LYS A 472 19.99 -22.35 -24.83
C LYS A 472 21.41 -21.89 -24.54
N ALA A 473 21.56 -20.97 -23.59
CA ALA A 473 22.87 -20.42 -23.21
C ALA A 473 23.86 -21.55 -22.96
N THR A 474 24.92 -21.62 -23.78
CA THR A 474 26.04 -22.53 -23.55
C THR A 474 26.94 -21.92 -22.48
N SER A 475 26.50 -21.93 -21.23
CA SER A 475 27.41 -22.22 -20.12
C SER A 475 27.73 -23.71 -20.19
N SER A 476 28.61 -24.11 -21.12
CA SER A 476 28.91 -25.52 -21.43
C SER A 476 27.70 -26.33 -21.93
N PRO A 477 27.81 -27.12 -23.00
CA PRO A 477 26.82 -28.15 -23.27
C PRO A 477 27.02 -29.23 -22.20
N GLU A 478 26.17 -29.25 -21.17
CA GLU A 478 25.62 -30.46 -20.55
C GLU A 478 24.82 -30.10 -19.26
N HIS A 479 23.61 -30.65 -19.17
CA HIS A 479 22.77 -30.73 -17.96
C HIS A 479 22.08 -29.44 -17.46
N VAL A 480 20.97 -29.07 -18.11
CA VAL A 480 19.87 -28.40 -17.38
C VAL A 480 19.20 -29.45 -16.50
N CYS A 481 19.34 -29.24 -15.19
CA CYS A 481 18.93 -30.19 -14.18
C CYS A 481 17.57 -29.86 -13.60
N ILE A 482 16.55 -30.41 -14.24
CA ILE A 482 15.19 -30.39 -13.71
C ILE A 482 15.05 -31.59 -12.78
N CYS A 483 15.22 -31.34 -11.48
CA CYS A 483 14.97 -32.32 -10.44
C CYS A 483 13.70 -31.98 -9.67
N THR A 484 12.96 -32.99 -9.24
CA THR A 484 11.92 -32.81 -8.24
C THR A 484 12.56 -32.37 -6.92
N MET A 485 11.85 -31.59 -6.11
CA MET A 485 12.30 -31.16 -4.78
C MET A 485 12.06 -32.22 -3.70
N GLU A 486 11.94 -33.49 -4.11
CA GLU A 486 11.80 -34.62 -3.18
C GLU A 486 13.13 -34.83 -2.45
N TYR A 487 13.07 -34.96 -1.12
CA TYR A 487 14.27 -35.15 -0.29
C TYR A 487 14.56 -36.64 -0.07
N ASN A 488 15.58 -37.15 -0.75
CA ASN A 488 16.09 -38.54 -0.65
C ASN A 488 17.64 -38.51 -0.71
N PRO A 489 18.30 -38.10 0.37
CA PRO A 489 19.67 -37.63 0.30
C PRO A 489 20.68 -38.72 -0.10
N VAL A 490 21.70 -38.31 -0.85
CA VAL A 490 22.82 -39.17 -1.27
C VAL A 490 24.16 -38.48 -1.06
N CYS A 491 25.21 -39.26 -0.82
CA CYS A 491 26.55 -38.75 -0.61
C CYS A 491 27.37 -38.88 -1.89
N GLY A 492 27.92 -37.76 -2.39
CA GLY A 492 28.85 -37.77 -3.51
C GLY A 492 30.25 -38.20 -3.08
N THR A 493 31.07 -38.66 -4.04
CA THR A 493 32.50 -38.95 -3.81
C THR A 493 33.32 -37.72 -3.41
N ASP A 494 32.76 -36.52 -3.59
CA ASP A 494 33.29 -35.23 -3.13
C ASP A 494 33.04 -34.95 -1.63
N GLY A 495 32.28 -35.81 -0.95
CA GLY A 495 31.91 -35.62 0.46
C GLY A 495 30.75 -34.64 0.67
N HIS A 496 30.06 -34.22 -0.38
CA HIS A 496 28.86 -33.38 -0.30
C HIS A 496 27.57 -34.21 -0.30
N THR A 497 26.62 -33.79 0.55
CA THR A 497 25.26 -34.36 0.56
C THR A 497 24.42 -33.66 -0.49
N TYR A 498 23.82 -34.44 -1.38
CA TYR A 498 22.89 -33.97 -2.40
C TYR A 498 21.46 -34.33 -1.98
N GLY A 499 20.52 -33.39 -2.18
CA GLY A 499 19.13 -33.52 -1.69
C GLY A 499 18.38 -34.72 -2.26
N ASN A 500 18.74 -35.17 -3.47
CA ASN A 500 18.26 -36.41 -4.06
C ASN A 500 19.22 -36.96 -5.12
N PRO A 501 19.02 -38.19 -5.62
CA PRO A 501 19.89 -38.80 -6.64
C PRO A 501 19.91 -38.02 -7.97
N CYS A 502 18.84 -37.28 -8.29
CA CYS A 502 18.82 -36.41 -9.47
C CYS A 502 19.79 -35.24 -9.28
N ALA A 503 19.75 -34.55 -8.14
CA ALA A 503 20.65 -33.45 -7.82
C ALA A 503 22.13 -33.88 -7.82
N LEU A 504 22.46 -35.12 -7.43
CA LEU A 504 23.81 -35.68 -7.52
C LEU A 504 24.23 -35.96 -8.98
N LYS A 505 23.39 -36.65 -9.76
CA LYS A 505 23.68 -36.93 -11.18
C LYS A 505 23.89 -35.64 -11.97
N CYS A 506 23.17 -34.60 -11.56
CA CYS A 506 23.21 -33.28 -12.14
C CYS A 506 24.54 -32.54 -11.99
N THR A 507 25.30 -32.82 -10.95
CA THR A 507 26.64 -32.25 -10.78
C THR A 507 27.74 -33.09 -11.42
N GLY A 508 27.39 -34.24 -12.01
CA GLY A 508 28.36 -35.19 -12.56
C GLY A 508 29.21 -35.90 -11.50
N VAL A 509 28.90 -35.73 -10.22
CA VAL A 509 29.61 -36.36 -9.11
C VAL A 509 29.13 -37.81 -8.93
N ALA A 510 30.06 -38.75 -8.81
CA ALA A 510 29.73 -40.15 -8.60
C ALA A 510 29.13 -40.36 -7.20
N LEU A 511 28.19 -41.30 -7.08
CA LEU A 511 27.62 -41.72 -5.79
C LEU A 511 28.68 -42.45 -4.95
N ALA A 512 28.97 -41.93 -3.76
CA ALA A 512 29.78 -42.63 -2.77
C ALA A 512 28.94 -43.67 -2.02
N HIS A 513 27.82 -43.25 -1.41
CA HIS A 513 26.85 -44.13 -0.76
C HIS A 513 25.47 -43.45 -0.67
N THR A 514 24.43 -44.25 -0.46
CA THR A 514 23.08 -43.76 -0.17
C THR A 514 23.01 -43.11 1.21
N GLY A 515 22.22 -42.04 1.37
CA GLY A 515 22.18 -41.23 2.60
C GLY A 515 23.15 -40.04 2.57
N ALA A 516 22.97 -39.08 3.49
CA ALA A 516 23.81 -37.91 3.60
C ALA A 516 25.27 -38.24 3.96
N CYS A 517 26.23 -37.45 3.46
CA CYS A 517 27.64 -37.60 3.81
C CYS A 517 27.88 -37.37 5.30
N MET A 518 28.75 -38.19 5.89
CA MET A 518 29.18 -38.03 7.27
C MET A 518 30.32 -37.01 7.33
N VAL A 519 30.05 -35.83 7.89
CA VAL A 519 31.02 -34.73 8.01
C VAL A 519 32.23 -35.19 8.84
N LYS A 520 33.43 -35.16 8.24
CA LYS A 520 34.69 -35.24 8.99
C LYS A 520 34.92 -33.91 9.70
N ARG A 521 35.08 -33.97 11.03
CA ARG A 521 35.15 -32.85 11.97
C ARG A 521 36.28 -31.86 11.68
N SER A 522 35.95 -30.56 11.71
CA SER A 522 36.86 -29.50 12.16
C SER A 522 36.10 -28.50 13.05
N ALA A 523 36.80 -27.98 14.05
CA ALA A 523 36.27 -27.33 15.24
C ALA A 523 35.75 -25.92 15.00
N GLU A 524 34.44 -25.72 15.18
CA GLU A 524 33.79 -24.55 15.79
C GLU A 524 32.27 -24.81 15.76
N ASN A 525 31.69 -25.13 16.92
CA ASN A 525 30.30 -25.57 17.07
C ASN A 525 29.32 -24.41 16.85
N VAL A 526 28.98 -24.15 15.58
CA VAL A 526 27.74 -23.45 15.23
C VAL A 526 26.73 -24.51 14.79
N CYS A 527 25.78 -24.82 15.67
CA CYS A 527 24.71 -25.76 15.34
C CYS A 527 23.50 -25.00 14.83
N ILE A 528 23.11 -25.33 13.60
CA ILE A 528 21.84 -24.90 13.04
C ILE A 528 20.85 -26.03 13.32
N CYS A 529 19.97 -25.82 14.29
CA CYS A 529 18.90 -26.76 14.62
C CYS A 529 17.54 -26.16 14.24
N PRO A 530 16.60 -26.98 13.76
CA PRO A 530 15.21 -26.56 13.58
C PRO A 530 14.60 -26.14 14.92
N TYR A 531 13.66 -25.17 14.89
CA TYR A 531 12.96 -24.64 16.07
C TYR A 531 11.76 -25.50 16.53
N ASN A 532 11.72 -26.78 16.17
CA ASN A 532 10.66 -27.69 16.64
C ASN A 532 10.91 -28.11 18.10
N TYR A 533 9.84 -28.13 18.91
CA TYR A 533 9.92 -28.49 20.33
C TYR A 533 9.50 -29.95 20.54
N GLU A 534 10.50 -30.82 20.68
CA GLU A 534 10.41 -32.25 20.99
C GLU A 534 11.42 -32.54 22.11
N PRO A 535 11.08 -32.24 23.38
CA PRO A 535 12.08 -32.11 24.43
C PRO A 535 12.82 -33.41 24.70
N MET A 536 14.12 -33.31 24.98
CA MET A 536 15.00 -34.43 25.29
C MET A 536 15.77 -34.13 26.58
N CYS A 537 15.76 -35.05 27.55
CA CYS A 537 16.51 -34.89 28.77
C CYS A 537 17.92 -35.45 28.57
N GLY A 538 18.94 -34.60 28.73
CA GLY A 538 20.34 -35.01 28.71
C GLY A 538 20.73 -35.72 30.02
N LYS A 539 21.77 -36.56 29.97
CA LYS A 539 22.37 -37.16 31.19
C LYS A 539 22.98 -36.14 32.15
N ASP A 540 23.15 -34.90 31.70
CA ASP A 540 23.54 -33.77 32.51
C ASP A 540 22.37 -33.12 33.28
N GLY A 541 21.14 -33.63 33.09
CA GLY A 541 19.93 -33.14 33.76
C GLY A 541 19.31 -31.92 33.08
N ASN A 542 19.79 -31.51 31.89
CA ASN A 542 19.23 -30.38 31.14
C ASN A 542 18.22 -30.84 30.09
N THR A 543 17.13 -30.09 29.95
CA THR A 543 16.15 -30.28 28.87
C THR A 543 16.61 -29.57 27.60
N TYR A 544 16.72 -30.31 26.51
CA TYR A 544 17.06 -29.83 25.18
C TYR A 544 15.81 -29.76 24.31
N GLY A 545 15.63 -28.68 23.55
CA GLY A 545 14.41 -28.43 22.78
C GLY A 545 14.12 -29.48 21.71
N ASN A 546 15.15 -30.15 21.18
CA ASN A 546 15.03 -31.31 20.31
C ASN A 546 16.33 -32.12 20.25
N ASN A 547 16.28 -33.28 19.59
CA ASN A 547 17.43 -34.17 19.38
C ASN A 547 18.61 -33.47 18.68
N CYS A 548 18.38 -32.49 17.81
CA CYS A 548 19.46 -31.72 17.19
C CYS A 548 20.19 -30.89 18.24
N THR A 549 19.47 -30.16 19.09
CA THR A 549 20.08 -29.33 20.15
C THR A 549 20.83 -30.16 21.19
N LEU A 550 20.37 -31.39 21.48
CA LEU A 550 21.07 -32.34 22.36
C LEU A 550 22.36 -32.89 21.71
N LYS A 551 22.29 -33.33 20.46
CA LYS A 551 23.48 -33.84 19.75
C LYS A 551 24.51 -32.74 19.51
N CYS A 552 24.03 -31.53 19.27
CA CYS A 552 24.85 -30.33 19.15
C CYS A 552 25.66 -30.06 20.42
N SER A 553 25.02 -30.13 21.59
CA SER A 553 25.69 -29.92 22.87
C SER A 553 26.67 -31.04 23.23
N GLY A 554 26.67 -32.14 22.47
CA GLY A 554 27.51 -33.31 22.72
C GLY A 554 27.07 -34.11 23.96
N VAL A 555 25.89 -33.83 24.50
CA VAL A 555 25.35 -34.50 25.67
C VAL A 555 24.62 -35.77 25.26
N VAL A 556 24.87 -36.86 25.99
CA VAL A 556 24.21 -38.15 25.76
C VAL A 556 22.78 -38.08 26.29
N LEU A 557 21.82 -38.55 25.50
CA LEU A 557 20.41 -38.67 25.90
C LEU A 557 20.27 -39.51 27.19
N ALA A 558 19.54 -38.98 28.18
CA ALA A 558 19.05 -39.75 29.32
C ALA A 558 17.73 -40.43 28.97
N HIS A 559 16.72 -39.63 28.58
CA HIS A 559 15.42 -40.12 28.11
C HIS A 559 14.73 -39.06 27.25
N GLU A 560 13.76 -39.49 26.45
CA GLU A 560 12.89 -38.59 25.69
C GLU A 560 11.92 -37.85 26.65
N GLY A 561 11.60 -36.59 26.36
CA GLY A 561 10.83 -35.69 27.22
C GLY A 561 11.70 -34.74 28.06
N GLU A 562 11.06 -33.80 28.76
CA GLU A 562 11.74 -32.84 29.65
C GLU A 562 12.31 -33.51 30.89
N CYS A 563 13.46 -33.02 31.38
CA CYS A 563 13.98 -33.43 32.68
C CYS A 563 13.02 -32.96 33.79
N LYS A 564 12.63 -33.87 34.67
CA LYS A 564 11.83 -33.55 35.86
C LYS A 564 12.78 -33.12 36.99
N GLU A 565 12.57 -31.95 37.58
CA GLU A 565 13.32 -31.55 38.77
C GLU A 565 12.94 -32.42 39.97
N SER A 566 13.93 -33.09 40.57
CA SER A 566 14.20 -32.96 42.01
C SER A 566 15.44 -33.75 42.46
N VAL A 567 16.42 -33.01 42.99
CA VAL A 567 17.22 -33.25 44.20
C VAL A 567 17.80 -34.67 44.47
N SER A 568 19.14 -34.70 44.41
CA SER A 568 20.11 -35.44 45.24
C SER A 568 20.31 -36.96 45.09
N THR A 569 21.56 -37.31 44.76
CA THR A 569 22.38 -38.46 45.21
C THR A 569 21.68 -39.77 45.60
N ILE A 570 21.98 -40.88 44.89
CA ILE A 570 22.67 -42.10 45.36
C ILE A 570 22.69 -43.16 44.22
N LYS A 571 23.90 -43.74 44.04
CA LYS A 571 24.34 -45.06 43.55
C LYS A 571 23.46 -45.96 42.65
N GLU A 572 24.19 -46.65 41.76
CA GLU A 572 23.86 -47.82 40.93
C GLU A 572 23.04 -48.94 41.63
N THR A 573 22.46 -49.81 40.77
CA THR A 573 21.67 -51.06 40.98
C THR A 573 20.15 -50.80 41.04
N GLU A 574 19.24 -51.44 40.28
CA GLU A 574 19.21 -52.69 39.50
C GLU A 574 18.33 -52.55 38.22
N GLU A 575 18.47 -53.56 37.35
CA GLU A 575 17.78 -53.94 36.10
C GLU A 575 16.42 -53.29 35.76
N ALA A 576 16.35 -52.70 34.56
CA ALA A 576 15.10 -52.24 33.95
C ALA A 576 14.30 -53.43 33.36
N PRO A 577 12.97 -53.48 33.54
CA PRO A 577 12.13 -54.55 32.99
C PRO A 577 12.08 -54.47 31.46
N CYS A 578 12.29 -55.59 30.78
CA CYS A 578 12.20 -55.64 29.33
C CYS A 578 10.77 -55.46 28.86
N ILE A 579 10.56 -54.47 28.01
CA ILE A 579 9.28 -54.23 27.33
C ILE A 579 9.48 -54.61 25.87
N CYS A 580 8.94 -55.76 25.48
CA CYS A 580 8.99 -56.23 24.11
C CYS A 580 7.59 -56.23 23.49
N THR A 581 7.51 -55.99 22.19
CA THR A 581 6.25 -56.05 21.46
C THR A 581 5.74 -57.50 21.39
N PHE A 582 4.42 -57.69 21.34
CA PHE A 582 3.80 -59.02 21.18
C PHE A 582 3.83 -59.56 19.74
N ILE A 583 4.66 -58.97 18.87
CA ILE A 583 4.79 -59.40 17.48
C ILE A 583 5.54 -60.73 17.46
N TYR A 584 4.90 -61.77 16.94
CA TYR A 584 5.47 -63.12 16.86
C TYR A 584 6.31 -63.28 15.58
N GLN A 585 7.63 -63.24 15.74
CA GLN A 585 8.66 -63.49 14.73
C GLN A 585 9.73 -64.37 15.38
N PRO A 586 9.49 -65.69 15.47
CA PRO A 586 10.24 -66.52 16.39
C PRO A 586 11.72 -66.64 16.02
N VAL A 587 12.56 -66.72 17.04
CA VAL A 587 14.00 -66.94 16.92
C VAL A 587 14.44 -68.05 17.86
N CYS A 588 15.44 -68.82 17.44
CA CYS A 588 16.04 -69.87 18.25
C CYS A 588 17.29 -69.32 18.93
N GLY A 589 17.33 -69.35 20.25
CA GLY A 589 18.51 -68.98 21.04
C GLY A 589 19.58 -70.07 21.02
N GLN A 590 20.83 -69.72 21.33
CA GLN A 590 21.93 -70.69 21.49
C GLN A 590 21.72 -71.65 22.67
N ASP A 591 20.78 -71.34 23.56
CA ASP A 591 20.31 -72.21 24.63
C ASP A 591 19.30 -73.28 24.15
N GLY A 592 18.94 -73.26 22.86
CA GLY A 592 18.00 -74.21 22.24
C GLY A 592 16.54 -73.90 22.53
N GLN A 593 16.21 -72.72 23.07
CA GLN A 593 14.84 -72.27 23.31
C GLN A 593 14.35 -71.33 22.21
N THR A 594 13.05 -71.41 21.91
CA THR A 594 12.40 -70.53 20.94
C THR A 594 11.83 -69.31 21.65
N TYR A 595 12.21 -68.12 21.20
CA TYR A 595 11.75 -66.84 21.69
C TYR A 595 10.79 -66.21 20.69
N GLY A 596 9.71 -65.59 21.17
CA GLY A 596 8.65 -65.04 20.32
C GLY A 596 9.12 -63.95 19.36
N ASN A 597 10.18 -63.22 19.70
CA ASN A 597 10.91 -62.31 18.82
C ASN A 597 12.32 -62.04 19.37
N MET A 598 13.13 -61.31 18.60
CA MET A 598 14.51 -60.96 18.96
C MET A 598 14.60 -60.20 20.30
N CYS A 599 13.66 -59.29 20.57
CA CYS A 599 13.63 -58.53 21.82
C CYS A 599 13.44 -59.47 23.02
N ASN A 600 12.53 -60.44 22.93
CA ASN A 600 12.32 -61.41 24.02
C ASN A 600 13.57 -62.25 24.32
N MET A 601 14.40 -62.52 23.31
CA MET A 601 15.66 -63.27 23.46
C MET A 601 16.79 -62.40 24.03
N GLU A 602 16.95 -61.17 23.52
CA GLU A 602 17.98 -60.22 23.99
C GLU A 602 17.70 -59.74 25.41
N CYS A 603 16.42 -59.66 25.77
CA CYS A 603 15.96 -59.34 27.12
C CYS A 603 16.55 -60.28 28.18
N VAL A 604 16.60 -61.58 27.88
CA VAL A 604 17.19 -62.58 28.76
C VAL A 604 18.68 -62.82 28.46
N HIS A 605 19.30 -61.91 27.69
CA HIS A 605 20.70 -61.92 27.29
C HIS A 605 21.16 -63.22 26.60
N VAL A 606 20.26 -63.88 25.88
CA VAL A 606 20.57 -65.05 25.06
C VAL A 606 20.97 -64.61 23.65
N LYS A 607 22.03 -65.22 23.09
CA LYS A 607 22.47 -64.93 21.72
C LYS A 607 21.68 -65.77 20.71
N LEU A 608 21.48 -65.21 19.52
CA LEU A 608 20.80 -65.89 18.41
C LEU A 608 21.60 -67.13 17.96
N ALA A 609 20.92 -68.27 17.84
CA ALA A 609 21.42 -69.41 17.10
C ALA A 609 21.02 -69.29 15.62
N HIS A 610 19.72 -69.20 15.34
CA HIS A 610 19.19 -68.96 14.00
C HIS A 610 17.79 -68.35 14.05
N MET A 611 17.35 -67.80 12.92
CA MET A 611 15.98 -67.29 12.74
C MET A 611 14.98 -68.45 12.64
N GLY A 612 13.77 -68.27 13.16
CA GLY A 612 12.73 -69.31 13.24
C GLY A 612 12.76 -70.11 14.55
N GLU A 613 11.79 -71.00 14.75
CA GLU A 613 11.68 -71.84 15.94
C GLU A 613 12.79 -72.91 15.99
N CYS A 614 13.23 -73.29 17.20
CA CYS A 614 14.17 -74.39 17.39
C CYS A 614 13.54 -75.73 17.00
N ALA A 615 14.28 -76.59 16.30
CA ALA A 615 13.80 -77.92 15.92
C ALA A 615 13.62 -78.83 17.16
N THR A 616 12.41 -79.36 17.37
CA THR A 616 12.13 -80.29 18.48
C THR A 616 12.88 -81.62 18.27
N THR A 617 13.95 -81.85 19.01
CA THR A 617 14.57 -83.19 19.07
C THR A 617 13.80 -84.06 20.05
N THR A 618 12.95 -84.94 19.54
CA THR A 618 12.40 -86.06 20.32
C THR A 618 13.53 -87.05 20.61
N VAL A 619 14.19 -86.92 21.76
CA VAL A 619 15.03 -87.99 22.31
C VAL A 619 14.09 -88.98 23.02
N LYS A 620 13.81 -90.12 22.38
CA LYS A 620 13.29 -91.31 23.07
C LYS A 620 14.38 -91.88 24.00
N PRO A 621 14.03 -92.45 25.17
CA PRO A 621 14.97 -92.72 26.25
C PRO A 621 15.84 -93.95 26.00
N ALA A 622 16.98 -93.97 26.67
CA ALA A 622 18.04 -94.97 26.59
C ALA A 622 17.59 -96.42 26.89
N LYS A 623 18.03 -97.34 26.02
CA LYS A 623 18.67 -98.62 26.38
C LYS A 623 19.45 -99.17 25.20
#